data_AF-A0A9D9BCH7-F1
#
_entry.id   AF-A0A9D9BCH7-F1
#
_cell.length_a   1.000
_cell.length_b   1.000
_cell.length_c   1.000
_cell.angle_alpha   90.00
_cell.angle_beta   90.00
_cell.angle_gamma   90.00
#
_symmetry.space_group_name_H-M   'P 1'
#
loop_
_entity.id
_entity.type
_entity.pdbx_description
1 polymer ?
#
loop_
_entity_poly.entity_id
_entity_poly.type
_entity_poly.pdbx_seq_one_letter_code
_entity_poly.pdbx_strand_id
1 'polypeptide(L)'
;MNQVEAQTGPNLFSIQSNCQKNALYSPWPILMRKAEVIGMKQAEDMTDLSAKTIKRWCKEFGIGAHSCSSAPWRISAPALMMVLHGDICALELLRQGNRTHARVARYYDELGIQPGSQ
;
A
#
# COMPACT_ATOMS: atom_id res chain seq x y z
N MET A 1 -9.89 -13.36 53.04
CA MET A 1 -9.59 -12.06 52.41
C MET A 1 -8.91 -12.37 51.09
N ASN A 2 -9.69 -12.48 50.02
CA ASN A 2 -9.20 -12.92 48.71
C ASN A 2 -8.71 -11.71 47.92
N GLN A 3 -7.46 -11.77 47.48
CA GLN A 3 -6.88 -10.78 46.59
C GLN A 3 -7.46 -10.98 45.18
N VAL A 4 -8.00 -9.90 44.62
CA VAL A 4 -8.48 -9.81 43.25
C VAL A 4 -7.29 -9.49 42.34
N GLU A 5 -6.89 -10.47 41.53
CA GLU A 5 -5.87 -10.27 40.50
C GLU A 5 -6.45 -9.42 39.35
N ALA A 6 -5.88 -8.22 39.18
CA ALA A 6 -6.22 -7.30 38.10
C ALA A 6 -5.72 -7.86 36.76
N GLN A 7 -6.65 -8.33 35.94
CA GLN A 7 -6.41 -8.75 34.57
C GLN A 7 -5.92 -7.55 33.75
N THR A 8 -4.62 -7.60 33.40
CA THR A 8 -3.95 -6.60 32.57
C THR A 8 -4.41 -6.81 31.13
N GLY A 9 -5.25 -5.92 30.62
CA GLY A 9 -5.64 -5.90 29.20
C GLY A 9 -4.42 -5.76 28.28
N PRO A 10 -4.55 -6.11 26.98
CA PRO A 10 -3.43 -6.04 26.05
C PRO A 10 -2.88 -4.60 25.98
N ASN A 11 -1.60 -4.46 26.31
CA ASN A 11 -0.88 -3.19 26.30
C ASN A 11 -0.92 -2.58 24.89
N LEU A 12 -1.32 -1.31 24.79
CA LEU A 12 -1.42 -0.52 23.55
C LEU A 12 -0.09 -0.50 22.76
N PHE A 13 1.03 -0.80 23.41
CA PHE A 13 2.36 -0.97 22.80
C PHE A 13 2.53 -2.23 21.93
N SER A 14 1.72 -3.29 22.10
CA SER A 14 1.91 -4.52 21.32
C SER A 14 1.43 -4.38 19.86
N ILE A 15 0.65 -3.35 19.55
CA ILE A 15 0.18 -3.04 18.19
C ILE A 15 1.31 -2.44 17.32
N GLN A 16 2.43 -2.01 17.91
CA GLN A 16 3.52 -1.34 17.17
C GLN A 16 4.60 -2.28 16.60
N SER A 17 4.67 -3.55 16.99
CA SER A 17 5.94 -4.28 16.87
C SER A 17 6.07 -5.32 15.75
N ASN A 18 5.73 -4.95 14.51
CA ASN A 18 6.30 -5.65 13.33
C ASN A 18 6.32 -4.87 12.00
N CYS A 19 5.79 -3.64 11.93
CA CYS A 19 5.69 -2.87 10.68
C CYS A 19 6.99 -2.16 10.26
N GLN A 20 8.02 -2.11 11.12
CA GLN A 20 9.15 -1.18 10.97
C GLN A 20 10.53 -1.82 10.82
N LYS A 21 10.66 -3.10 10.49
CA LYS A 21 11.99 -3.74 10.39
C LYS A 21 12.85 -3.29 9.19
N ASN A 22 12.40 -2.32 8.38
CA ASN A 22 13.18 -1.77 7.25
C ASN A 22 12.97 -0.26 7.00
N ALA A 23 12.60 0.52 8.02
CA ALA A 23 12.18 1.91 7.86
C ALA A 23 13.26 2.90 7.38
N LEU A 24 14.54 2.51 7.32
CA LEU A 24 15.64 3.42 6.95
C LEU A 24 15.92 3.50 5.43
N TYR A 25 15.42 2.56 4.61
CA TYR A 25 15.69 2.52 3.16
C TYR A 25 14.47 2.29 2.26
N SER A 26 13.27 2.14 2.84
CA SER A 26 12.05 2.01 2.04
C SER A 26 11.57 3.38 1.55
N PRO A 27 11.17 3.51 0.28
CA PRO A 27 10.69 4.78 -0.24
C PRO A 27 9.40 5.21 0.47
N TRP A 28 9.18 6.52 0.59
CA TRP A 28 8.04 7.06 1.33
C TRP A 28 6.71 6.51 0.78
N PRO A 29 5.75 6.13 1.63
CA PRO A 29 4.54 5.47 1.17
C PRO A 29 3.70 6.37 0.24
N ILE A 30 3.05 5.75 -0.75
CA ILE A 30 2.09 6.47 -1.60
C ILE A 30 0.82 6.77 -0.80
N LEU A 31 0.38 8.03 -0.82
CA LEU A 31 -0.87 8.45 -0.21
C LEU A 31 -2.06 8.02 -1.09
N MET A 32 -2.58 6.83 -0.82
CA MET A 32 -3.63 6.21 -1.63
C MET A 32 -4.99 6.85 -1.44
N ARG A 33 -5.72 7.05 -2.55
CA ARG A 33 -7.14 7.47 -2.55
C ARG A 33 -8.06 6.27 -2.62
N LYS A 34 -9.26 6.39 -2.04
CA LYS A 34 -10.22 5.27 -2.00
C LYS A 34 -10.55 4.69 -3.38
N ALA A 35 -10.63 5.54 -4.41
CA ALA A 35 -10.97 5.14 -5.77
C ALA A 35 -9.89 4.30 -6.47
N GLU A 36 -8.64 4.35 -6.01
CA GLU A 36 -7.51 3.63 -6.61
C GLU A 36 -7.02 2.45 -5.77
N VAL A 37 -7.66 2.20 -4.63
CA VAL A 37 -7.26 1.14 -3.71
C VAL A 37 -7.94 -0.16 -4.10
N ILE A 38 -7.13 -1.20 -4.30
CA ILE A 38 -7.57 -2.56 -4.56
C ILE A 38 -7.09 -3.51 -3.47
N GLY A 39 -7.77 -4.65 -3.36
CA GLY A 39 -7.37 -5.75 -2.48
C GLY A 39 -6.39 -6.71 -3.14
N MET A 40 -5.83 -7.64 -2.35
CA MET A 40 -4.85 -8.62 -2.84
C MET A 40 -5.38 -9.47 -4.01
N LYS A 41 -6.59 -10.03 -3.89
CA LYS A 41 -7.16 -10.90 -4.93
C LYS A 41 -7.31 -10.18 -6.27
N GLN A 42 -7.78 -8.93 -6.23
CA GLN A 42 -7.90 -8.09 -7.41
C GLN A 42 -6.53 -7.74 -8.01
N ALA A 43 -5.51 -7.52 -7.17
CA ALA A 43 -4.14 -7.29 -7.64
C ALA A 43 -3.55 -8.53 -8.35
N GLU A 44 -3.82 -9.74 -7.84
CA GLU A 44 -3.45 -11.00 -8.52
C GLU A 44 -4.16 -11.10 -9.88
N ASP A 45 -5.48 -10.88 -9.91
CA ASP A 45 -6.29 -10.97 -11.14
C ASP A 45 -5.89 -9.93 -12.21
N MET A 46 -5.38 -8.77 -11.79
CA MET A 46 -4.94 -7.71 -12.71
C MET A 46 -3.53 -7.93 -13.28
N THR A 47 -2.67 -8.69 -12.60
CA THR A 47 -1.24 -8.76 -12.92
C THR A 47 -0.74 -10.16 -13.24
N ASP A 48 -1.57 -11.19 -13.02
CA ASP A 48 -1.20 -12.61 -13.06
C ASP A 48 -0.03 -12.96 -12.13
N LEU A 49 0.28 -12.09 -11.16
CA LEU A 49 1.34 -12.30 -10.16
C LEU A 49 0.75 -12.92 -8.90
N SER A 50 1.54 -13.78 -8.25
CA SER A 50 1.16 -14.33 -6.94
C SER A 50 1.10 -13.25 -5.85
N ALA A 51 0.23 -13.44 -4.85
CA ALA A 51 0.17 -12.62 -3.64
C ALA A 51 1.52 -12.50 -2.94
N LYS A 52 2.38 -13.52 -3.02
CA LYS A 52 3.74 -13.47 -2.45
C LYS A 52 4.60 -12.42 -3.16
N THR A 53 4.54 -12.36 -4.48
CA THR A 53 5.25 -11.35 -5.29
C THR A 53 4.72 -9.96 -5.01
N ILE A 54 3.40 -9.80 -5.01
CA ILE A 54 2.74 -8.51 -4.76
C ILE A 54 3.07 -7.99 -3.35
N LYS A 55 3.04 -8.86 -2.32
CA LYS A 55 3.45 -8.49 -0.95
C LYS A 55 4.90 -8.04 -0.87
N ARG A 56 5.81 -8.67 -1.62
CA ARG A 56 7.20 -8.24 -1.71
C ARG A 56 7.28 -6.84 -2.32
N TRP A 57 6.62 -6.62 -3.45
CA TRP A 57 6.59 -5.33 -4.14
C TRP A 57 5.97 -4.21 -3.28
N CYS A 58 4.93 -4.52 -2.52
CA CYS A 58 4.33 -3.56 -1.58
C CYS A 58 5.36 -3.01 -0.59
N LYS A 59 6.26 -3.86 -0.09
CA LYS A 59 7.32 -3.47 0.87
C LYS A 59 8.51 -2.80 0.18
N GLU A 60 8.88 -3.29 -1.00
CA GLU A 60 10.04 -2.83 -1.76
C GLU A 60 9.81 -1.44 -2.37
N PHE A 61 8.66 -1.23 -3.01
CA PHE A 61 8.33 0.00 -3.72
C PHE A 61 7.43 0.96 -2.92
N GLY A 62 6.91 0.54 -1.77
CA GLY A 62 6.01 1.37 -0.95
C GLY A 62 4.63 1.59 -1.58
N ILE A 63 4.14 0.63 -2.37
CA ILE A 63 2.88 0.70 -3.14
C ILE A 63 1.67 0.08 -2.42
N GLY A 64 1.90 -0.49 -1.24
CA GLY A 64 0.90 -1.23 -0.45
C GLY A 64 0.97 -0.88 1.03
N ALA A 65 -0.17 -0.89 1.71
CA ALA A 65 -0.25 -0.68 3.16
C ALA A 65 -1.26 -1.63 3.81
N HIS A 66 -0.95 -2.08 5.03
CA HIS A 66 -1.90 -2.75 5.92
C HIS A 66 -1.73 -2.17 7.33
N SER A 67 -2.85 -1.82 7.98
CA SER A 67 -2.80 -1.07 9.24
C SER A 67 -2.36 -1.92 10.43
N CYS A 68 -2.55 -3.23 10.36
CA CYS A 68 -2.16 -4.20 11.38
C CYS A 68 -1.89 -5.57 10.72
N SER A 69 -1.24 -6.50 11.42
CA SER A 69 -0.93 -7.84 10.90
C SER A 69 -2.16 -8.64 10.44
N SER A 70 -3.35 -8.34 10.98
CA SER A 70 -4.62 -8.98 10.60
C SER A 70 -5.45 -8.15 9.60
N ALA A 71 -5.03 -6.92 9.31
CA ALA A 71 -5.78 -6.04 8.41
C ALA A 71 -5.58 -6.47 6.94
N PRO A 72 -6.62 -6.33 6.09
CA PRO A 72 -6.48 -6.61 4.68
C PRO A 72 -5.47 -5.66 4.03
N TRP A 73 -4.77 -6.16 3.00
CA TRP A 73 -3.87 -5.35 2.19
C TRP A 73 -4.66 -4.35 1.35
N ARG A 74 -4.21 -3.10 1.39
CA ARG A 74 -4.63 -2.03 0.49
C ARG A 74 -3.48 -1.72 -0.46
N ILE A 75 -3.73 -1.78 -1.75
CA ILE A 75 -2.71 -1.63 -2.80
C ILE A 75 -3.18 -0.53 -3.74
N SER A 76 -2.28 0.39 -4.13
CA SER A 76 -2.58 1.36 -5.18
C SER A 76 -2.51 0.66 -6.54
N ALA A 77 -3.65 0.55 -7.24
CA ALA A 77 -3.74 -0.01 -8.58
C ALA A 77 -2.83 0.68 -9.60
N PRO A 78 -2.81 2.03 -9.74
CA PRO A 78 -1.91 2.68 -10.69
C PRO A 78 -0.44 2.46 -10.34
N ALA A 79 -0.07 2.49 -9.05
CA ALA A 79 1.30 2.22 -8.63
C ALA A 79 1.74 0.78 -8.93
N LEU A 80 0.83 -0.19 -8.77
CA LEU A 80 1.09 -1.59 -9.14
C LEU A 80 1.37 -1.73 -10.64
N MET A 81 0.57 -1.07 -11.48
CA MET A 81 0.79 -1.07 -12.94
C MET A 81 2.09 -0.36 -13.33
N MET A 82 2.44 0.76 -12.67
CA MET A 82 3.72 1.45 -12.91
C MET A 82 4.91 0.53 -12.63
N VAL A 83 4.90 -0.19 -11.50
CA VAL A 83 5.95 -1.18 -11.16
C VAL A 83 5.96 -2.34 -12.16
N LEU A 84 4.78 -2.86 -12.53
CA LEU A 84 4.64 -3.94 -13.50
C LEU A 84 5.27 -3.57 -14.86
N HIS A 85 5.07 -2.35 -15.32
CA HIS A 85 5.62 -1.82 -16.56
C HIS A 85 7.05 -1.26 -16.42
N GLY A 86 7.63 -1.24 -15.22
CA GLY A 86 8.96 -0.69 -14.94
C GLY A 86 9.05 0.84 -15.02
N ASP A 87 7.93 1.58 -14.99
CA ASP A 87 7.91 3.06 -15.02
C ASP A 87 8.10 3.63 -13.60
N ILE A 88 9.33 3.54 -13.10
CA ILE A 88 9.71 4.07 -11.79
C ILE A 88 9.58 5.60 -11.75
N CYS A 89 9.76 6.28 -12.88
CA CYS A 89 9.58 7.73 -12.95
C CYS A 89 8.13 8.15 -12.66
N ALA A 90 7.14 7.46 -13.25
CA ALA A 90 5.74 7.68 -12.95
C ALA A 90 5.42 7.37 -11.48
N LEU A 91 6.02 6.31 -10.93
CA LEU A 91 5.85 5.94 -9.53
C LEU A 91 6.30 7.05 -8.58
N GLU A 92 7.46 7.66 -8.84
CA GLU A 92 7.97 8.77 -8.01
C GLU A 92 7.15 10.06 -8.17
N LEU A 93 6.65 10.35 -9.37
CA LEU A 93 5.70 11.46 -9.59
C LEU A 93 4.41 11.25 -8.79
N LEU A 94 3.87 10.02 -8.81
CA LEU A 94 2.70 9.66 -8.02
C LEU A 94 2.97 9.79 -6.51
N ARG A 95 4.17 9.39 -6.07
CA ARG A 95 4.62 9.51 -4.67
C ARG A 95 4.71 10.97 -4.22
N GLN A 96 5.11 11.88 -5.10
CA GLN A 96 5.08 13.34 -4.89
C GLN A 96 3.66 13.93 -4.91
N GLY A 97 2.64 13.12 -5.20
CA GLY A 97 1.25 13.54 -5.32
C GLY A 97 0.88 14.08 -6.70
N ASN A 98 1.80 14.10 -7.66
CA ASN A 98 1.57 14.62 -9.00
C ASN A 98 0.82 13.60 -9.87
N ARG A 99 -0.51 13.65 -9.80
CA ARG A 99 -1.42 12.78 -10.55
C ARG A 99 -1.84 13.33 -11.91
N THR A 100 -1.57 14.60 -12.18
CA THR A 100 -1.92 15.28 -13.43
C THR A 100 -0.84 15.14 -14.50
N HIS A 101 0.38 14.78 -14.11
CA HIS A 101 1.46 14.54 -15.06
C HIS A 101 1.10 13.44 -16.06
N ALA A 102 1.38 13.66 -17.36
CA ALA A 102 0.97 12.75 -18.43
C ALA A 102 1.40 11.28 -18.24
N ARG A 103 2.61 11.05 -17.69
CA ARG A 103 3.09 9.70 -17.35
C ARG A 103 2.25 9.00 -16.28
N VAL A 104 1.67 9.75 -15.35
CA VAL A 104 0.81 9.20 -14.30
C VAL A 104 -0.62 9.08 -14.81
N ALA A 105 -1.14 10.12 -15.47
CA ALA A 105 -2.50 10.18 -16.00
C ALA A 105 -2.84 8.98 -16.90
N ARG A 106 -1.93 8.56 -17.79
CA ARG A 106 -2.15 7.39 -18.66
C ARG A 106 -2.49 6.10 -17.91
N TYR A 107 -1.97 5.90 -16.69
CA TYR A 107 -2.29 4.71 -15.89
C TYR A 107 -3.66 4.83 -15.24
N TYR A 108 -4.08 6.04 -14.87
CA TYR A 108 -5.43 6.29 -14.40
C TYR A 108 -6.46 6.09 -15.52
N ASP A 109 -6.15 6.59 -16.72
CA ASP A 109 -6.99 6.44 -17.91
C ASP A 109 -7.15 4.98 -18.31
N GLU A 110 -6.05 4.21 -18.37
CA GLU A 110 -6.07 2.77 -18.68
C GLU A 110 -6.92 1.98 -17.67
N LEU A 111 -6.84 2.35 -16.39
CA LEU A 111 -7.61 1.71 -15.33
C LEU A 111 -9.07 2.21 -15.25
N GLY A 112 -9.44 3.24 -16.02
CA GLY A 112 -10.75 3.89 -15.92
C GLY A 112 -11.02 4.57 -14.57
N ILE A 113 -9.97 4.96 -13.84
CA ILE A 113 -10.06 5.56 -12.51
C ILE A 113 -9.88 7.07 -12.62
N GLN A 114 -10.81 7.85 -12.07
CA GLN A 114 -10.63 9.29 -12.02
C GLN A 114 -9.60 9.68 -10.95
N PRO A 115 -8.54 10.43 -11.28
CA PRO A 115 -7.63 10.98 -10.29
C PRO A 115 -8.37 12.13 -9.59
N GLY A 116 -9.18 11.82 -8.57
CA GLY A 116 -10.10 12.79 -7.94
C GLY A 116 -9.48 14.17 -7.73
N SER A 117 -10.17 15.23 -8.16
CA SER A 117 -9.68 16.60 -8.09
C SER A 117 -9.15 16.93 -6.69
N GLN A 118 -7.92 17.47 -6.62
CA GLN A 118 -7.36 18.01 -5.37
C GLN A 118 -8.08 19.29 -4.98
#